data_AF-A0A538IS69-F1
#
_entry.id   AF-A0A538IS69-F1
#
_cell.length_a   1.000
_cell.length_b   1.000
_cell.length_c   1.000
_cell.angle_alpha   90.00
_cell.angle_beta   90.00
_cell.angle_gamma   90.00
#
_symmetry.space_group_name_H-M   'P 1'
#
loop_
_entity.id
_entity.type
_entity.pdbx_description
1 polymer ?
#
loop_
_entity_poly.entity_id
_entity_poly.type
_entity_poly.pdbx_seq_one_letter_code
_entity_poly.pdbx_strand_id
1 'polypeptide(L)'
;MTIGVLALQGDFEAHAGVLAELGAEAREVRTPADLEGLDGLILPGGESTTVTLGLEREQLAEPLRDLIQSGTPTLATCAGLIVL
;
A
#
# COMPACT_ATOMS: atom_id res chain seq x y z
N MET A 1 -7.59 9.03 10.95
CA MET A 1 -6.80 7.81 10.72
C MET A 1 -6.48 7.78 9.25
N THR A 2 -5.20 7.86 8.90
CA THR A 2 -4.73 7.90 7.51
C THR A 2 -4.15 6.55 7.15
N ILE A 3 -4.78 5.86 6.20
CA ILE A 3 -4.38 4.54 5.75
C ILE A 3 -3.78 4.66 4.35
N GLY A 4 -2.55 4.20 4.19
CA GLY A 4 -1.90 4.14 2.89
C GLY A 4 -2.44 2.97 2.06
N VAL A 5 -2.66 3.17 0.77
CA VAL A 5 -3.01 2.11 -0.19
C VAL A 5 -1.98 2.16 -1.32
N LEU A 6 -1.21 1.08 -1.51
CA LEU A 6 -0.21 1.03 -2.57
C LEU A 6 -0.91 1.17 -3.94
N ALA A 7 -0.57 2.23 -4.68
CA ALA A 7 -1.29 2.65 -5.90
C ALA A 7 -0.40 2.61 -7.16
N LEU A 8 0.50 1.62 -7.23
CA LEU A 8 1.36 1.41 -8.40
C LEU A 8 0.64 0.62 -9.51
N GLN A 9 -0.16 -0.37 -9.11
CA GLN A 9 -1.01 -1.18 -9.97
C GLN A 9 -2.05 -1.88 -9.09
N GLY A 10 -3.22 -2.17 -9.65
CA GLY A 10 -4.23 -3.01 -9.01
C GLY A 10 -5.45 -2.24 -8.53
N ASP A 11 -6.26 -2.89 -7.69
CA ASP A 11 -7.59 -2.42 -7.29
C ASP A 11 -7.54 -1.44 -6.09
N PHE A 12 -6.61 -0.48 -6.09
CA PHE A 12 -6.43 0.47 -4.99
C PHE A 12 -7.65 1.38 -4.78
N GLU A 13 -8.37 1.73 -5.85
CA GLU A 13 -9.59 2.56 -5.77
C GLU A 13 -10.71 1.86 -4.98
N ALA A 14 -10.84 0.53 -5.10
CA ALA A 14 -11.83 -0.23 -4.36
C ALA A 14 -11.55 -0.21 -2.86
N HIS A 15 -10.27 -0.34 -2.47
CA HIS A 15 -9.85 -0.22 -1.07
C HIS A 15 -10.06 1.20 -0.54
N ALA A 16 -9.73 2.23 -1.34
CA ALA A 16 -9.96 3.62 -0.97
C ALA A 16 -11.46 3.93 -0.77
N GLY A 17 -12.33 3.38 -1.62
CA GLY A 17 -13.79 3.50 -1.48
C GLY A 17 -14.30 2.91 -0.17
N VAL A 18 -13.89 1.69 0.19
CA VAL A 18 -14.27 1.05 1.45
C VAL A 18 -13.74 1.82 2.66
N LEU A 19 -12.51 2.32 2.62
CA LEU A 19 -11.96 3.16 3.69
C LEU A 19 -12.78 4.43 3.90
N ALA A 20 -13.21 5.09 2.81
CA ALA A 20 -14.06 6.27 2.89
C ALA A 20 -15.42 5.97 3.52
N GLU A 21 -16.06 4.84 3.16
CA GLU A 21 -17.31 4.37 3.78
C GLU A 21 -17.16 4.12 5.29
N LEU A 22 -15.97 3.69 5.73
CA LEU A 22 -15.63 3.47 7.14
C LEU A 22 -15.18 4.75 7.88
N GLY A 23 -15.09 5.89 7.19
CA GLY A 23 -14.68 7.17 7.77
C GLY A 23 -13.17 7.33 7.96
N ALA A 24 -12.35 6.52 7.29
CA ALA A 24 -10.90 6.65 7.25
C ALA A 24 -10.45 7.47 6.03
N GLU A 25 -9.31 8.15 6.14
CA GLU A 25 -8.67 8.82 5.01
C GLU A 25 -7.78 7.82 4.27
N ALA A 26 -8.05 7.61 2.98
CA ALA A 26 -7.20 6.79 2.13
C ALA A 26 -6.15 7.68 1.45
N ARG A 27 -4.87 7.37 1.64
CA ARG A 27 -3.77 7.98 0.90
C ARG A 27 -3.23 7.00 -0.11
N GLU A 28 -3.22 7.39 -1.38
CA GLU A 28 -2.50 6.62 -2.40
C GLU A 28 -1.00 6.71 -2.15
N VAL A 29 -0.35 5.55 -2.05
CA VAL A 29 1.10 5.44 -1.90
C VAL A 29 1.70 5.15 -3.28
N ARG A 30 2.39 6.14 -3.84
CA ARG A 30 3.06 6.05 -5.14
C ARG A 30 4.56 6.30 -5.05
N THR A 31 4.99 6.96 -3.97
CA THR A 31 6.38 7.34 -3.71
C THR A 31 6.74 7.09 -2.25
N PRO A 32 8.04 7.03 -1.89
CA PRO A 32 8.46 6.85 -0.50
C PRO A 32 7.93 7.91 0.46
N ALA A 33 7.77 9.16 0.01
CA ALA A 33 7.26 10.26 0.83
C ALA A 33 5.80 10.04 1.28
N ASP A 34 5.01 9.28 0.51
CA ASP A 34 3.61 9.01 0.83
C ASP A 34 3.45 8.12 2.08
N LEU A 35 4.52 7.39 2.46
CA LEU A 35 4.56 6.51 3.63
C LEU A 35 4.61 7.25 4.97
N GLU A 36 4.91 8.55 4.95
CA GLU A 36 5.10 9.33 6.17
C GLU A 36 3.78 9.57 6.91
N GLY A 37 3.73 9.20 8.20
CA GLY A 37 2.59 9.47 9.07
C GLY A 37 1.35 8.60 8.80
N LEU A 38 1.53 7.42 8.20
CA LEU A 38 0.46 6.44 8.04
C LEU A 38 0.15 5.73 9.37
N ASP A 39 -1.14 5.58 9.66
CA ASP A 39 -1.63 4.77 10.79
C ASP A 39 -1.75 3.27 10.42
N GLY A 40 -1.71 2.96 9.12
CA GLY A 40 -1.78 1.62 8.57
C GLY A 40 -1.55 1.60 7.06
N LEU A 41 -1.33 0.41 6.52
CA LEU A 41 -0.99 0.19 5.12
C LEU A 41 -1.84 -0.93 4.51
N ILE A 42 -2.25 -0.74 3.25
CA ILE A 42 -2.91 -1.76 2.43
C ILE A 42 -2.06 -2.04 1.19
N LEU A 43 -1.76 -3.32 0.97
CA LEU A 43 -1.21 -3.86 -0.27
C LEU A 43 -2.38 -4.52 -1.05
N PRO A 44 -2.93 -3.86 -2.09
CA PRO A 44 -4.12 -4.34 -2.78
C PRO A 44 -3.83 -5.54 -3.70
N GLY A 45 -4.90 -6.14 -4.22
CA GLY A 45 -4.84 -7.13 -5.27
C GLY A 45 -4.46 -6.51 -6.62
N GLY A 46 -4.00 -7.35 -7.55
CA GLY A 46 -3.47 -6.92 -8.85
C GLY A 46 -2.69 -8.06 -9.51
N GLU A 47 -1.65 -7.71 -10.26
CA GLU A 47 -0.70 -8.66 -10.83
C GLU A 47 0.66 -8.46 -10.15
N SER A 48 1.12 -9.47 -9.40
CA SER A 48 2.27 -9.35 -8.50
C SER A 48 3.57 -9.01 -9.22
N THR A 49 3.79 -9.50 -10.45
CA THR A 49 5.01 -9.19 -11.21
C THR A 49 5.09 -7.70 -11.53
N THR A 50 3.98 -7.11 -11.95
CA THR A 50 3.86 -5.70 -12.28
C THR A 50 3.99 -4.83 -11.03
N VAL A 51 3.40 -5.25 -9.92
CA VAL A 51 3.58 -4.57 -8.62
C VAL A 51 5.05 -4.57 -8.22
N THR A 52 5.74 -5.72 -8.26
CA THR A 52 7.17 -5.81 -7.91
C THR A 52 8.04 -4.92 -8.79
N LEU A 53 7.83 -4.93 -10.11
CA LEU A 53 8.55 -4.04 -11.04
C LEU A 53 8.28 -2.56 -10.74
N GLY A 54 7.04 -2.22 -10.37
CA GLY A 54 6.69 -0.87 -9.93
C GLY A 54 7.42 -0.48 -8.65
N LEU A 55 7.46 -1.36 -7.66
CA LEU A 55 8.14 -1.13 -6.38
C LEU A 55 9.62 -0.83 -6.56
N GLU A 56 10.29 -1.58 -7.42
CA GLU A 56 11.70 -1.33 -7.76
C GLU A 56 11.87 0.01 -8.49
N ARG A 57 11.01 0.30 -9.47
CA ARG A 57 11.08 1.53 -10.27
C ARG A 57 10.90 2.79 -9.42
N GLU A 58 9.96 2.75 -8.47
CA GLU A 58 9.66 3.88 -7.57
C GLU A 58 10.52 3.87 -6.29
N GLN A 59 11.49 2.96 -6.16
CA GLN A 59 12.36 2.81 -4.98
C GLN A 59 11.56 2.65 -3.67
N LEU A 60 10.45 1.93 -3.74
CA LEU A 60 9.50 1.74 -2.65
C LEU A 60 9.69 0.43 -1.87
N ALA A 61 10.44 -0.53 -2.42
CA ALA A 61 10.61 -1.85 -1.82
C ALA A 61 11.21 -1.79 -0.40
N GLU A 62 12.35 -1.14 -0.24
CA GLU A 62 13.00 -0.96 1.07
C GLU A 62 12.16 -0.11 2.04
N PRO A 63 11.67 1.10 1.67
CA PRO A 63 10.83 1.90 2.56
C PRO A 63 9.56 1.18 3.06
N LEU A 64 8.90 0.39 2.21
CA LEU A 64 7.74 -0.40 2.62
C LEU A 64 8.13 -1.49 3.62
N ARG A 65 9.22 -2.21 3.36
CA ARG A 65 9.73 -3.24 4.27
C ARG A 65 10.03 -2.67 5.64
N ASP A 66 10.71 -1.52 5.69
CA ASP A 66 11.05 -0.85 6.94
C ASP A 66 9.80 -0.41 7.71
N LEU A 67 8.81 0.16 7.01
CA LEU A 67 7.53 0.57 7.60
C LEU A 67 6.73 -0.62 8.18
N ILE A 68 6.71 -1.75 7.48
CA ILE A 68 6.04 -2.97 7.95
C ILE A 68 6.77 -3.54 9.17
N GLN A 69 8.11 -3.60 9.12
CA GLN A 69 8.94 -4.09 10.21
C GLN A 69 8.90 -3.19 11.45
N SER A 70 8.61 -1.89 11.30
CA SER A 70 8.41 -0.98 12.43
C SER A 70 7.08 -1.21 13.18
N GLY A 71 6.25 -2.13 12.71
CA GLY A 71 5.00 -2.53 13.36
C GLY A 71 3.75 -1.84 12.81
N THR A 72 3.84 -1.17 11.66
CA THR A 72 2.68 -0.56 11.01
C THR A 72 1.65 -1.64 10.63
N PRO A 73 0.39 -1.56 11.11
CA PRO A 73 -0.64 -2.53 10.74
C PRO A 73 -0.80 -2.61 9.22
N THR A 74 -0.60 -3.80 8.67
CA THR A 74 -0.58 -4.01 7.22
C THR A 74 -1.58 -5.07 6.81
N LEU A 75 -2.47 -4.72 5.88
CA LEU A 75 -3.41 -5.64 5.24
C LEU A 75 -2.93 -5.91 3.81
N ALA A 76 -2.71 -7.17 3.48
CA ALA A 76 -2.33 -7.59 2.15
C ALA A 76 -3.41 -8.49 1.54
N THR A 77 -3.78 -8.22 0.29
CA THR A 77 -4.85 -8.98 -0.41
C THR A 77 -4.38 -9.47 -1.77
N CYS A 78 -4.63 -10.74 -2.10
CA CYS A 78 -4.26 -11.35 -3.38
C CYS A 78 -2.78 -11.10 -3.77
N ALA A 79 -2.50 -10.32 -4.82
CA ALA A 79 -1.14 -9.96 -5.22
C ALA A 79 -0.35 -9.25 -4.11
N GLY A 80 -1.01 -8.41 -3.31
CA GLY A 80 -0.42 -7.78 -2.13
C GLY A 80 0.16 -8.80 -1.14
N LEU A 81 -0.48 -9.97 -1.00
CA LEU A 81 0.01 -11.04 -0.12
C LEU A 81 1.22 -11.78 -0.73
N ILE A 82 1.33 -11.82 -2.06
CA ILE A 82 2.47 -12.44 -2.74
C ILE A 82 3.73 -11.59 -2.60
N VAL A 83 3.58 -10.26 -2.57
CA VAL A 83 4.71 -9.30 -2.50
C VAL A 83 5.11 -8.91 -1.08
N LEU A 84 4.32 -9.26 -0.06
CA LEU A 84 4.58 -8.98 1.36
C LEU A 84 5.73 -9.85 1.90
#